data_AF-A0A966YCC0-F1
#
_entry.id   AF-A0A966YCC0-F1
#
_cell.length_a   1.000
_cell.length_b   1.000
_cell.length_c   1.000
_cell.angle_alpha   90.00
_cell.angle_beta   90.00
_cell.angle_gamma   90.00
#
_symmetry.space_group_name_H-M   'P 1'
#
loop_
_entity.id
_entity.type
_entity.pdbx_description
1 polymer ?
#
loop_
_entity_poly.entity_id
_entity_poly.type
_entity_poly.pdbx_seq_one_letter_code
_entity_poly.pdbx_strand_id
1 'polypeptide(L)'
;MIVFFPTYARRIDAIGTWRVTVGGMVSRPLPPDSRRRTMAVAVFKRLLRLDETQLSSPIFQDRAEAFLFQRIAGQPVHIRLGDRTISVGVSDRAGHFEASFDLDQATIAASAMQTASGWRLPFALVRDRYEPAIADQAAGEVQLVDREGFSVISDIDDTIKITNVADRHELLANTLLREFAAVPDMVAAYRDWASRGVAFHYVSASPWQLAVSLRQFFDTVGLPSGSMHLRLFRLKDSTPLGRLP
;
A
#
# COMPACT_ATOMS: atom_id res chain seq x y z
N MET A 1 -6.08 -6.79 10.67
CA MET A 1 -4.77 -6.27 10.27
C MET A 1 -4.83 -4.76 10.12
N ILE A 2 -3.71 -4.10 10.37
CA ILE A 2 -3.47 -2.70 10.01
C ILE A 2 -2.36 -2.72 8.97
N VAL A 3 -2.60 -2.06 7.85
CA VAL A 3 -1.59 -1.88 6.79
C VAL A 3 -1.36 -0.38 6.64
N PHE A 4 -0.11 0.05 6.86
CA PHE A 4 0.29 1.42 6.60
C PHE A 4 0.63 1.62 5.13
N PHE A 5 0.29 2.79 4.62
CA PHE A 5 0.52 3.21 3.25
C PHE A 5 1.91 3.85 3.12
N PRO A 6 2.68 3.55 2.06
CA PRO A 6 3.91 4.27 1.76
C PRO A 6 3.57 5.73 1.47
N THR A 7 3.96 6.62 2.37
CA THR A 7 3.64 8.04 2.35
C THR A 7 4.93 8.86 2.34
N TYR A 8 4.81 10.18 2.27
CA TYR A 8 5.96 11.08 2.31
C TYR A 8 5.75 12.22 3.30
N ALA A 9 6.86 12.76 3.77
CA ALA A 9 6.94 14.00 4.52
C ALA A 9 7.65 15.03 3.67
N ARG A 10 7.17 16.26 3.70
CA ARG A 10 7.81 17.38 3.00
C ARG A 10 8.30 18.42 3.99
N ARG A 11 9.47 18.98 3.71
CA ARG A 11 9.97 20.13 4.46
C ARG A 11 9.16 21.38 4.07
N ILE A 12 8.58 22.07 5.07
CA ILE A 12 7.67 23.21 4.83
C ILE A 12 8.35 24.56 4.93
N ASP A 13 9.43 24.69 5.71
CA ASP A 13 10.16 25.96 5.87
C ASP A 13 11.68 25.76 5.94
N ALA A 14 12.41 26.87 5.85
CA ALA A 14 13.87 26.89 5.98
C ALA A 14 14.32 26.54 7.42
N ILE A 15 13.45 26.78 8.40
CA ILE A 15 13.71 26.64 9.84
C ILE A 15 13.70 25.17 10.27
N GLY A 16 13.23 24.26 9.41
CA GLY A 16 13.37 22.82 9.57
C GLY A 16 12.10 22.10 10.01
N THR A 17 10.92 22.68 9.80
CA THR A 17 9.67 21.99 10.04
C THR A 17 9.37 21.00 8.90
N TRP A 18 8.90 19.81 9.26
CA TRP A 18 8.49 18.75 8.33
C TRP A 18 7.02 18.42 8.52
N ARG A 19 6.24 18.52 7.44
CA ARG A 19 4.87 18.00 7.43
C ARG A 19 4.91 16.54 7.04
N VAL A 20 4.63 15.68 8.02
CA VAL A 20 4.58 14.22 7.89
C VAL A 20 3.15 13.80 7.63
N THR A 21 2.93 12.92 6.65
CA THR A 21 1.65 12.25 6.44
C THR A 21 1.81 10.78 6.79
N VAL A 22 0.86 10.24 7.58
CA VAL A 22 0.75 8.81 7.85
C VAL A 22 -0.68 8.39 7.56
N GLY A 23 -0.84 7.31 6.81
CA GLY A 23 -2.16 6.76 6.51
C GLY A 23 -2.12 5.24 6.40
N GLY A 24 -3.29 4.64 6.39
CA GLY A 24 -3.43 3.20 6.30
C GLY A 24 -4.87 2.72 6.28
N MET A 25 -4.99 1.40 6.37
CA MET A 25 -6.28 0.70 6.43
C MET A 25 -6.30 -0.30 7.58
N VAL A 26 -7.42 -0.31 8.30
CA VAL A 26 -7.81 -1.32 9.28
C VAL A 26 -8.82 -2.26 8.65
N SER A 27 -8.48 -3.54 8.63
CA SER A 27 -9.34 -4.60 8.12
C SER A 27 -9.24 -5.84 9.00
N ARG A 28 -10.07 -6.84 8.73
CA ARG A 28 -9.99 -8.17 9.33
C ARG A 28 -10.19 -9.20 8.22
N PRO A 29 -9.33 -10.22 8.07
CA PRO A 29 -9.56 -11.29 7.11
C PRO A 29 -10.94 -11.91 7.29
N LEU A 30 -11.57 -12.33 6.20
CA LEU A 30 -12.79 -13.12 6.29
C LEU A 30 -12.44 -14.50 6.86
N PRO A 31 -13.23 -15.05 7.81
CA PRO A 31 -12.97 -16.38 8.32
C PRO A 31 -12.95 -17.42 7.18
N PRO A 32 -12.05 -18.43 7.22
CA PRO A 32 -11.93 -19.44 6.17
C PRO A 32 -13.26 -20.10 5.79
N ASP A 33 -14.06 -20.46 6.81
CA ASP A 33 -15.34 -21.16 6.65
C ASP A 33 -16.54 -20.21 6.48
N SER A 34 -16.30 -18.91 6.35
CA SER A 34 -17.40 -17.95 6.21
C SER A 34 -18.03 -18.02 4.82
N ARG A 35 -19.37 -18.06 4.78
CA ARG A 35 -20.15 -18.01 3.51
C ARG A 35 -19.75 -16.84 2.63
N ARG A 36 -19.41 -15.70 3.23
CA ARG A 36 -18.96 -14.50 2.53
C ARG A 36 -17.63 -14.73 1.79
N ARG A 37 -16.67 -15.44 2.40
CA ARG A 37 -15.42 -15.83 1.75
C ARG A 37 -15.70 -16.78 0.58
N THR A 38 -16.49 -17.83 0.80
CA THR A 38 -16.89 -18.79 -0.25
C THR A 38 -17.52 -18.08 -1.46
N MET A 39 -18.44 -17.14 -1.23
CA MET A 39 -19.06 -16.36 -2.29
C MET A 39 -18.05 -15.48 -3.03
N ALA A 40 -17.15 -14.79 -2.32
CA ALA A 40 -16.14 -13.94 -2.96
C ALA A 40 -15.18 -14.75 -3.84
N VAL A 41 -14.74 -15.92 -3.39
CA VAL A 41 -13.93 -16.85 -4.19
C VAL A 41 -14.69 -17.34 -5.42
N ALA A 42 -15.97 -17.68 -5.29
CA ALA A 42 -16.81 -18.07 -6.43
C ALA A 42 -16.95 -16.95 -7.47
N VAL A 43 -16.97 -15.68 -7.03
CA VAL A 43 -16.97 -14.51 -7.94
C VAL A 43 -15.66 -14.42 -8.71
N PHE A 44 -14.51 -14.59 -8.05
CA PHE A 44 -13.22 -14.65 -8.75
C PHE A 44 -13.19 -15.79 -9.77
N LYS A 45 -13.59 -17.01 -9.38
CA LYS A 45 -13.70 -18.16 -10.27
C LYS A 45 -14.50 -17.84 -11.53
N ARG A 46 -15.65 -17.18 -11.36
CA ARG A 46 -16.53 -16.81 -12.50
C ARG A 46 -15.93 -15.71 -13.36
N LEU A 47 -15.39 -14.64 -12.76
CA LEU A 47 -14.87 -13.48 -13.50
C LEU A 47 -13.64 -13.82 -14.33
N LEU A 48 -12.76 -14.64 -13.76
CA LEU A 48 -11.50 -15.07 -14.39
C LEU A 48 -11.62 -16.41 -15.14
N ARG A 49 -12.81 -17.05 -15.10
CA ARG A 49 -13.06 -18.38 -15.68
C ARG A 49 -12.03 -19.42 -15.20
N LEU A 50 -11.74 -19.41 -13.90
CA LEU A 50 -10.69 -20.24 -13.30
C LEU A 50 -11.07 -21.72 -13.29
N ASP A 51 -10.10 -22.57 -13.61
CA ASP A 51 -10.13 -23.98 -13.29
C ASP A 51 -9.60 -24.28 -11.87
N GLU A 52 -9.68 -25.54 -11.44
CA GLU A 52 -9.23 -25.96 -10.11
C GLU A 52 -7.70 -25.83 -9.91
N THR A 53 -6.91 -25.91 -10.99
CA THR A 53 -5.45 -25.75 -10.92
C THR A 53 -5.09 -24.30 -10.67
N GLN A 54 -5.78 -23.36 -11.32
CA GLN A 54 -5.55 -21.93 -11.14
C GLN A 54 -6.06 -21.46 -9.77
N LEU A 55 -7.21 -21.98 -9.31
CA LEU A 55 -7.73 -21.70 -7.97
C LEU A 55 -6.80 -22.18 -6.85
N SER A 56 -6.11 -23.29 -7.05
CA SER A 56 -5.16 -23.83 -6.08
C SER A 56 -3.74 -23.27 -6.24
N SER A 57 -3.50 -22.41 -7.23
CA SER A 57 -2.17 -21.82 -7.43
C SER A 57 -1.77 -20.90 -6.26
N PRO A 58 -0.49 -20.92 -5.83
CA PRO A 58 0.00 -20.06 -4.75
C PRO A 58 -0.22 -18.57 -5.04
N ILE A 59 0.06 -18.14 -6.28
CA ILE A 59 -0.13 -16.75 -6.71
C ILE A 59 -1.58 -16.32 -6.50
N PHE A 60 -2.55 -17.13 -6.95
CA PHE A 60 -3.95 -16.79 -6.77
C PHE A 60 -4.37 -16.75 -5.31
N GLN A 61 -4.01 -17.77 -4.52
CA GLN A 61 -4.35 -17.81 -3.10
C GLN A 61 -3.81 -16.56 -2.37
N ASP A 62 -2.53 -16.24 -2.56
CA ASP A 62 -1.90 -15.10 -1.91
C ASP A 62 -2.49 -13.77 -2.36
N ARG A 63 -2.70 -13.58 -3.67
CA ARG A 63 -3.23 -12.32 -4.22
C ARG A 63 -4.72 -12.15 -3.93
N ALA A 64 -5.51 -13.21 -3.96
CA ALA A 64 -6.94 -13.16 -3.67
C ALA A 64 -7.21 -12.84 -2.19
N GLU A 65 -6.40 -13.34 -1.27
CA GLU A 65 -6.56 -13.06 0.17
C GLU A 65 -6.51 -11.57 0.50
N ALA A 66 -5.74 -10.78 -0.26
CA ALA A 66 -5.72 -9.32 -0.13
C ALA A 66 -7.11 -8.67 -0.34
N PHE A 67 -8.04 -9.36 -0.99
CA PHE A 67 -9.42 -8.92 -1.23
C PHE A 67 -10.47 -9.61 -0.33
N LEU A 68 -10.08 -10.66 0.41
CA LEU A 68 -10.97 -11.45 1.27
C LEU A 68 -10.95 -10.93 2.71
N PHE A 69 -11.38 -9.68 2.88
CA PHE A 69 -11.43 -9.04 4.20
C PHE A 69 -12.75 -8.29 4.44
N GLN A 70 -13.01 -8.00 5.70
CA GLN A 70 -13.98 -7.01 6.14
C GLN A 70 -13.26 -5.74 6.63
N ARG A 71 -13.84 -4.59 6.33
CA ARG A 71 -13.35 -3.28 6.79
C ARG A 71 -13.74 -3.08 8.24
N ILE A 72 -12.88 -2.44 9.02
CA ILE A 72 -13.14 -2.12 10.43
C ILE A 72 -13.21 -0.61 10.56
N ALA A 73 -14.34 -0.10 11.01
CA ALA A 73 -14.57 1.32 11.27
C ALA A 73 -14.50 1.60 12.78
N GLY A 74 -14.23 2.85 13.15
CA GLY A 74 -14.19 3.28 14.56
C GLY A 74 -12.95 2.85 15.33
N GLN A 75 -11.95 2.24 14.69
CA GLN A 75 -10.69 1.82 15.32
C GLN A 75 -9.74 3.02 15.49
N PRO A 76 -9.39 3.44 16.71
CA PRO A 76 -8.33 4.41 16.93
C PRO A 76 -6.97 3.81 16.56
N VAL A 77 -6.10 4.63 15.97
CA VAL A 77 -4.75 4.22 15.57
C VAL A 77 -3.72 5.16 16.17
N HIS A 78 -2.75 4.59 16.86
CA HIS A 78 -1.61 5.30 17.45
C HIS A 78 -0.32 4.69 16.92
N ILE A 79 0.66 5.54 16.63
CA ILE A 79 1.99 5.11 16.19
C ILE A 79 3.06 5.63 17.16
N ARG A 80 4.17 4.91 17.21
CA ARG A 80 5.41 5.31 17.84
C ARG A 80 6.38 5.72 16.74
N LEU A 81 6.87 6.95 16.82
CA LEU A 81 7.83 7.55 15.90
C LEU A 81 8.93 8.20 16.75
N GLY A 82 10.12 7.62 16.71
CA GLY A 82 11.14 7.88 17.74
C GLY A 82 10.59 7.56 19.14
N ASP A 83 10.73 8.52 20.05
CA ASP A 83 10.22 8.44 21.42
C ASP A 83 8.79 8.99 21.58
N ARG A 84 8.16 9.44 20.49
CA ARG A 84 6.82 10.04 20.52
C ARG A 84 5.76 9.01 20.23
N THR A 85 4.64 9.08 20.95
CA THR A 85 3.39 8.43 20.58
C THR A 85 2.47 9.45 19.93
N ILE A 86 2.01 9.17 18.71
CA ILE A 86 1.22 10.08 17.89
C ILE A 86 -0.10 9.40 17.55
N SER A 87 -1.22 10.09 17.77
CA SER A 87 -2.53 9.64 17.29
C SER A 87 -2.64 9.96 15.80
N VAL A 88 -2.92 8.94 14.98
CA VAL A 88 -3.10 9.08 13.51
C VAL A 88 -4.56 8.94 13.11
N GLY A 89 -5.47 9.16 14.06
CA GLY A 89 -6.91 9.24 13.85
C GLY A 89 -7.65 7.94 14.13
N VAL A 90 -8.87 7.88 13.60
CA VAL A 90 -9.81 6.76 13.76
C VAL A 90 -10.20 6.26 12.37
N SER A 91 -10.23 4.95 12.16
CA SER A 91 -10.59 4.35 10.88
C SER A 91 -12.04 4.69 10.50
N ASP A 92 -12.26 5.16 9.27
CA ASP A 92 -13.58 5.48 8.73
C ASP A 92 -14.39 4.22 8.32
N ARG A 93 -15.54 4.40 7.66
CA ARG A 93 -16.38 3.30 7.14
C ARG A 93 -15.69 2.46 6.06
N ALA A 94 -14.70 3.00 5.38
CA ALA A 94 -13.87 2.26 4.44
C ALA A 94 -12.74 1.50 5.16
N GLY A 95 -12.57 1.70 6.47
CA GLY A 95 -11.47 1.21 7.27
C GLY A 95 -10.22 2.07 7.14
N HIS A 96 -10.29 3.23 6.49
CA HIS A 96 -9.15 4.09 6.23
C HIS A 96 -8.92 5.10 7.36
N PHE A 97 -7.67 5.42 7.60
CA PHE A 97 -7.27 6.52 8.45
C PHE A 97 -6.11 7.27 7.79
N GLU A 98 -6.03 8.56 8.05
CA GLU A 98 -4.92 9.40 7.62
C GLU A 98 -4.80 10.58 8.59
N ALA A 99 -3.56 10.95 8.89
CA ALA A 99 -3.24 12.15 9.62
C ALA A 99 -2.03 12.84 9.00
N SER A 100 -2.03 14.17 9.07
CA SER A 100 -0.85 14.98 8.79
C SER A 100 -0.51 15.81 10.02
N PHE A 101 0.76 15.82 10.41
CA PHE A 101 1.26 16.53 11.57
C PHE A 101 2.68 17.03 11.31
N ASP A 102 3.11 18.00 12.13
CA ASP A 102 4.42 18.62 11.98
C ASP A 102 5.42 18.06 12.98
N LEU A 103 6.62 17.80 12.49
CA LEU A 103 7.79 17.46 13.30
C LEU A 103 8.89 18.49 13.07
N ASP A 104 9.63 18.81 14.12
CA ASP A 104 10.83 19.64 14.01
C ASP A 104 12.02 18.84 13.44
N GLN A 105 13.04 19.57 12.97
CA GLN A 105 14.25 19.00 12.41
C GLN A 105 14.99 18.09 13.38
N ALA A 106 14.96 18.39 14.68
CA ALA A 106 15.66 17.60 15.70
C ALA A 106 15.04 16.20 15.83
N THR A 107 13.70 16.11 15.84
CA THR A 107 12.96 14.85 15.88
C THR A 107 13.23 14.02 14.62
N ILE A 108 13.23 14.66 13.44
CA ILE A 108 13.56 14.01 12.17
C ILE A 108 15.00 13.49 12.20
N ALA A 109 15.97 14.32 12.59
CA ALA A 109 17.39 13.93 12.62
C ALA A 109 17.66 12.77 13.59
N ALA A 110 16.95 12.70 14.72
CA ALA A 110 17.10 11.62 15.69
C ALA A 110 16.45 10.30 15.26
N SER A 111 15.46 10.33 14.36
CA SER A 111 14.63 9.17 14.02
C SER A 111 14.80 8.68 12.58
N ALA A 112 15.26 9.53 11.67
CA ALA A 112 15.39 9.21 10.26
C ALA A 112 16.55 8.25 10.00
N MET A 113 16.39 7.42 8.98
CA MET A 113 17.36 6.45 8.52
C MET A 113 17.65 6.65 7.04
N GLN A 114 18.92 6.56 6.66
CA GLN A 114 19.30 6.61 5.24
C GLN A 114 19.15 5.21 4.61
N THR A 115 18.52 5.17 3.44
CA THR A 115 18.37 3.95 2.63
C THR A 115 18.92 4.16 1.22
N ALA A 116 18.99 3.09 0.42
CA ALA A 116 19.37 3.19 -0.99
C ALA A 116 18.42 4.07 -1.83
N SER A 117 17.18 4.30 -1.36
CA SER A 117 16.17 5.13 -2.03
C SER A 117 15.95 6.47 -1.31
N GLY A 118 16.92 6.93 -0.53
CA GLY A 118 16.91 8.19 0.22
C GLY A 118 16.54 8.03 1.70
N TRP A 119 16.29 9.16 2.36
CA TRP A 119 15.95 9.19 3.78
C TRP A 119 14.53 8.70 4.05
N ARG A 120 14.37 7.94 5.13
CA ARG A 120 13.12 7.35 5.60
C ARG A 120 12.91 7.66 7.07
N LEU A 121 11.66 7.84 7.46
CA LEU A 121 11.24 8.03 8.84
C LEU A 121 10.39 6.83 9.28
N PRO A 122 10.98 5.85 9.96
CA PRO A 122 10.28 4.65 10.40
C PRO A 122 9.34 4.96 11.57
N PHE A 123 8.25 4.20 11.64
CA PHE A 123 7.32 4.23 12.77
C PHE A 123 6.66 2.84 12.96
N ALA A 124 6.11 2.60 14.14
CA ALA A 124 5.45 1.34 14.47
C ALA A 124 4.10 1.58 15.15
N LEU A 125 3.14 0.68 14.94
CA LEU A 125 1.86 0.69 15.64
C LEU A 125 2.09 0.57 17.16
N VAL A 126 1.43 1.43 17.93
CA VAL A 126 1.31 1.27 19.38
C VAL A 126 0.09 0.40 19.66
N ARG A 127 0.30 -0.69 20.39
CA ARG A 127 -0.79 -1.55 20.83
C ARG A 127 -1.46 -0.96 22.05
N ASP A 128 -2.78 -0.90 22.02
CA ASP A 128 -3.55 -0.87 23.26
C ASP A 128 -3.62 -2.29 23.83
N ARG A 129 -3.30 -2.45 25.12
CA ARG A 129 -3.26 -3.76 25.78
C ARG A 129 -4.66 -4.34 26.01
N TYR A 130 -5.69 -3.51 25.89
CA TYR A 130 -7.08 -3.87 26.21
C TYR A 130 -7.95 -4.15 24.98
N GLU A 131 -7.45 -3.94 23.76
CA GLU A 131 -8.20 -4.23 22.55
C GLU A 131 -7.87 -5.61 21.97
N PRO A 132 -8.87 -6.36 21.46
CA PRO A 132 -8.62 -7.63 20.79
C PRO A 132 -7.68 -7.40 19.61
N ALA A 133 -6.61 -8.20 19.52
CA ALA A 133 -5.49 -7.99 18.60
C ALA A 133 -5.96 -7.94 17.13
N ILE A 134 -6.19 -6.73 16.61
CA ILE A 134 -6.53 -6.52 15.20
C ILE A 134 -5.25 -6.60 14.34
N ALA A 135 -4.06 -6.35 14.89
CA ALA A 135 -2.81 -6.54 14.17
C ALA A 135 -1.67 -6.82 15.14
N ASP A 136 -0.87 -7.85 14.84
CA ASP A 136 0.43 -8.01 15.48
C ASP A 136 1.49 -7.17 14.75
N GLN A 137 2.11 -6.23 15.46
CA GLN A 137 3.36 -5.55 15.06
C GLN A 137 3.35 -4.87 13.66
N ALA A 138 2.29 -4.13 13.32
CA ALA A 138 2.31 -3.33 12.09
C ALA A 138 3.35 -2.19 12.18
N ALA A 139 4.12 -1.97 11.13
CA ALA A 139 5.08 -0.88 11.01
C ALA A 139 5.02 -0.26 9.62
N GLY A 140 5.56 0.95 9.50
CA GLY A 140 5.64 1.67 8.24
C GLY A 140 6.80 2.64 8.22
N GLU A 141 6.98 3.28 7.08
CA GLU A 141 7.96 4.33 6.90
C GLU A 141 7.39 5.46 6.07
N VAL A 142 7.87 6.66 6.33
CA VAL A 142 7.57 7.86 5.55
C VAL A 142 8.83 8.28 4.79
N GLN A 143 8.72 8.50 3.48
CA GLN A 143 9.81 9.07 2.69
C GLN A 143 10.02 10.54 3.03
N LEU A 144 11.25 10.95 3.33
CA LEU A 144 11.56 12.36 3.51
C LEU A 144 11.90 12.99 2.16
N VAL A 145 11.15 14.03 1.79
CA VAL A 145 11.34 14.81 0.56
C VAL A 145 11.73 16.23 0.93
N ASP A 146 12.95 16.62 0.53
CA ASP A 146 13.46 17.96 0.74
C ASP A 146 12.73 19.02 -0.09
N ARG A 147 12.91 20.28 0.29
CA ARG A 147 12.30 21.43 -0.39
C ARG A 147 12.85 21.65 -1.80
N GLU A 148 14.09 21.22 -2.03
CA GLU A 148 14.82 21.38 -3.30
C GLU A 148 15.28 20.01 -3.79
N GLY A 149 15.40 19.86 -5.12
CA GLY A 149 15.76 18.60 -5.77
C GLY A 149 14.75 18.21 -6.85
N PHE A 150 14.82 16.95 -7.29
CA PHE A 150 13.96 16.41 -8.32
C PHE A 150 13.07 15.30 -7.77
N SER A 151 11.81 15.30 -8.20
CA SER A 151 10.86 14.25 -7.89
C SER A 151 10.21 13.75 -9.18
N VAL A 152 9.92 12.46 -9.25
CA VAL A 152 9.19 11.83 -10.36
C VAL A 152 7.85 11.33 -9.83
N ILE A 153 6.78 11.71 -10.51
CA ILE A 153 5.47 11.09 -10.35
C ILE A 153 5.32 10.10 -11.49
N SER A 154 5.18 8.82 -11.16
CA SER A 154 5.05 7.73 -12.14
C SER A 154 3.74 7.00 -11.95
N ASP A 155 3.03 6.74 -13.04
CA ASP A 155 2.01 5.69 -13.03
C ASP A 155 2.67 4.32 -12.82
N ILE A 156 1.91 3.31 -12.40
CA ILE A 156 2.40 1.94 -12.21
C ILE A 156 2.06 1.07 -13.41
N ASP A 157 0.77 1.02 -13.73
CA ASP A 157 0.20 0.03 -14.65
C ASP A 157 0.54 0.39 -16.10
N ASP A 158 1.14 -0.56 -16.84
CA ASP A 158 1.72 -0.40 -18.18
C ASP A 158 2.79 0.71 -18.32
N THR A 159 3.30 1.23 -17.21
CA THR A 159 4.44 2.16 -17.15
C THR A 159 5.68 1.49 -16.58
N ILE A 160 5.57 0.84 -15.42
CA ILE A 160 6.67 0.09 -14.78
C ILE A 160 6.30 -1.37 -14.49
N LYS A 161 5.01 -1.70 -14.51
CA LYS A 161 4.48 -3.06 -14.37
C LYS A 161 3.56 -3.37 -15.55
N ILE A 162 3.85 -4.44 -16.29
CA ILE A 162 3.00 -4.92 -17.36
C ILE A 162 1.69 -5.44 -16.76
N THR A 163 0.57 -4.88 -17.23
CA THR A 163 -0.78 -5.20 -16.77
C THR A 163 -1.77 -5.44 -17.90
N ASN A 164 -1.59 -4.79 -19.04
CA ASN A 164 -2.58 -4.68 -20.11
C ASN A 164 -3.89 -4.07 -19.58
N VAL A 165 -3.82 -2.88 -18.98
CA VAL A 165 -4.94 -2.23 -18.26
C VAL A 165 -6.16 -1.99 -19.15
N ALA A 166 -5.97 -1.90 -20.48
CA ALA A 166 -7.04 -1.75 -21.46
C ALA A 166 -7.86 -3.04 -21.68
N ASP A 167 -7.32 -4.22 -21.37
CA ASP A 167 -8.00 -5.50 -21.45
C ASP A 167 -8.32 -6.00 -20.03
N ARG A 168 -9.60 -5.98 -19.67
CA ARG A 168 -10.04 -6.37 -18.33
C ARG A 168 -9.67 -7.81 -17.95
N HIS A 169 -9.70 -8.74 -18.91
CA HIS A 169 -9.38 -10.14 -18.62
C HIS A 169 -7.89 -10.29 -18.35
N GLU A 170 -7.05 -9.70 -19.21
CA GLU A 170 -5.60 -9.71 -19.03
C GLU A 170 -5.17 -8.94 -17.77
N LEU A 171 -5.76 -7.79 -17.48
CA LEU A 171 -5.53 -7.06 -16.23
C LEU A 171 -5.77 -7.93 -15.00
N LEU A 172 -6.90 -8.63 -14.95
CA LEU A 172 -7.20 -9.51 -13.81
C LEU A 172 -6.25 -10.71 -13.77
N ALA A 173 -5.91 -11.31 -14.90
CA ALA A 173 -4.98 -12.43 -14.98
C ALA A 173 -3.55 -12.03 -14.53
N ASN A 174 -3.03 -10.90 -15.02
CA ASN A 174 -1.74 -10.33 -14.60
C ASN A 174 -1.72 -9.89 -13.14
N THR A 175 -2.90 -9.59 -12.56
CA THR A 175 -3.00 -9.17 -11.16
C THR A 175 -3.10 -10.36 -10.19
N LEU A 176 -3.84 -11.40 -10.57
CA LEU A 176 -4.26 -12.47 -9.65
C LEU A 176 -3.70 -13.84 -10.00
N LEU A 177 -3.19 -14.08 -11.20
CA LEU A 177 -2.79 -15.43 -11.66
C LEU A 177 -1.34 -15.53 -12.13
N ARG A 178 -0.70 -14.41 -12.46
CA ARG A 178 0.65 -14.36 -12.99
C ARG A 178 1.55 -13.53 -12.09
N GLU A 179 2.84 -13.80 -12.16
CA GLU A 179 3.84 -12.94 -11.53
C GLU A 179 3.80 -11.54 -12.15
N PHE A 180 4.07 -10.53 -11.32
CA PHE A 180 4.20 -9.17 -11.83
C PHE A 180 5.46 -9.08 -12.68
N ALA A 181 5.30 -8.59 -13.90
CA ALA A 181 6.40 -8.38 -14.83
C ALA A 181 6.70 -6.89 -14.94
N ALA A 182 7.99 -6.54 -14.91
CA ALA A 182 8.41 -5.17 -15.14
C ALA A 182 8.32 -4.80 -16.61
N VAL A 183 7.99 -3.54 -16.89
CA VAL A 183 8.18 -2.97 -18.23
C VAL A 183 9.70 -2.93 -18.51
N PRO A 184 10.16 -3.45 -19.66
CA PRO A 184 11.58 -3.46 -20.01
C PRO A 184 12.22 -2.07 -19.91
N ASP A 185 13.52 -2.04 -19.56
CA ASP A 185 14.37 -0.85 -19.43
C ASP A 185 13.98 0.18 -18.35
N MET A 186 12.71 0.24 -17.95
CA MET A 186 12.20 1.21 -16.97
C MET A 186 12.82 1.04 -15.59
N VAL A 187 13.06 -0.21 -15.16
CA VAL A 187 13.75 -0.51 -13.91
C VAL A 187 15.16 0.10 -13.89
N ALA A 188 15.92 -0.06 -14.97
CA ALA A 188 17.28 0.46 -15.07
C ALA A 188 17.29 1.99 -15.08
N ALA A 189 16.38 2.62 -15.83
CA ALA A 189 16.21 4.06 -15.84
C ALA A 189 15.88 4.62 -14.44
N TYR A 190 14.95 3.97 -13.73
CA TYR A 190 14.50 4.46 -12.41
C TYR A 190 15.59 4.28 -11.36
N ARG A 191 16.38 3.20 -11.44
CA ARG A 191 17.56 3.01 -10.60
C ARG A 191 18.63 4.08 -10.84
N ASP A 192 18.92 4.42 -12.09
CA ASP A 192 19.86 5.49 -12.42
C ASP A 192 19.40 6.82 -11.83
N TRP A 193 18.14 7.19 -12.01
CA TRP A 193 17.58 8.42 -11.44
C TRP A 193 17.59 8.44 -9.91
N ALA A 194 17.22 7.32 -9.28
CA ALA A 194 17.29 7.18 -7.83
C ALA A 194 18.71 7.36 -7.29
N SER A 195 19.72 6.81 -8.00
CA SER A 195 21.14 6.97 -7.64
C SER A 195 21.62 8.42 -7.68
N ARG A 196 20.91 9.29 -8.40
CA ARG A 196 21.16 10.74 -8.50
C ARG A 196 20.32 11.56 -7.51
N GLY A 197 19.62 10.92 -6.59
CA GLY A 197 18.83 11.57 -5.54
C GLY A 197 17.40 11.95 -5.94
N VAL A 198 16.86 11.40 -7.04
CA VAL A 198 15.47 11.63 -7.43
C VAL A 198 14.51 10.92 -6.47
N ALA A 199 13.53 11.65 -5.93
CA ALA A 199 12.46 11.09 -5.11
C ALA A 199 11.32 10.53 -5.98
N PHE A 200 10.81 9.34 -5.64
CA PHE A 200 9.74 8.68 -6.41
C PHE A 200 8.39 8.75 -5.72
N HIS A 201 7.35 9.03 -6.51
CA HIS A 201 5.95 9.03 -6.12
C HIS A 201 5.15 8.22 -7.12
N TYR A 202 4.61 7.08 -6.70
CA TYR A 202 3.87 6.19 -7.58
C TYR A 202 2.37 6.43 -7.45
N VAL A 203 1.68 6.55 -8.57
CA VAL A 203 0.22 6.68 -8.65
C VAL A 203 -0.33 5.49 -9.41
N SER A 204 -1.52 5.01 -9.06
CA SER A 204 -2.20 3.96 -9.84
C SER A 204 -3.69 3.88 -9.50
N ALA A 205 -4.49 3.45 -10.48
CA ALA A 205 -5.90 3.12 -10.26
C ALA A 205 -6.09 1.78 -9.51
N SER A 206 -5.01 1.03 -9.30
CA SER A 206 -5.02 -0.25 -8.60
C SER A 206 -5.47 -0.10 -7.13
N PRO A 207 -6.10 -1.15 -6.57
CA PRO A 207 -6.50 -1.21 -5.16
C PRO A 207 -5.34 -1.08 -4.17
N TRP A 208 -5.56 -0.42 -3.03
CA TRP A 208 -4.66 -0.47 -1.86
C TRP A 208 -4.39 -1.90 -1.34
N GLN A 209 -5.29 -2.83 -1.62
CA GLN A 209 -5.13 -4.26 -1.31
C GLN A 209 -3.86 -4.84 -1.95
N LEU A 210 -3.44 -4.32 -3.09
CA LEU A 210 -2.25 -4.79 -3.81
C LEU A 210 -0.95 -4.14 -3.31
N ALA A 211 -0.99 -3.22 -2.34
CA ALA A 211 0.19 -2.47 -1.93
C ALA A 211 1.34 -3.36 -1.42
N VAL A 212 1.03 -4.42 -0.67
CA VAL A 212 2.04 -5.39 -0.20
C VAL A 212 2.70 -6.09 -1.40
N SER A 213 1.87 -6.57 -2.33
CA SER A 213 2.31 -7.24 -3.56
C SER A 213 3.15 -6.35 -4.46
N LEU A 214 2.76 -5.08 -4.60
CA LEU A 214 3.48 -4.07 -5.38
C LEU A 214 4.84 -3.76 -4.75
N ARG A 215 4.92 -3.60 -3.43
CA ARG A 215 6.20 -3.39 -2.74
C ARG A 215 7.14 -4.58 -2.92
N GLN A 216 6.65 -5.79 -2.70
CA GLN A 216 7.44 -7.01 -2.93
C GLN A 216 7.96 -7.08 -4.36
N PHE A 217 7.11 -6.76 -5.34
CA PHE A 217 7.53 -6.68 -6.73
C PHE A 217 8.61 -5.61 -6.94
N PHE A 218 8.46 -4.41 -6.37
CA PHE A 218 9.45 -3.34 -6.48
C PHE A 218 10.80 -3.77 -5.91
N ASP A 219 10.79 -4.37 -4.72
CA ASP A 219 11.98 -4.90 -4.07
C ASP A 219 12.65 -6.01 -4.93
N THR A 220 11.83 -6.88 -5.53
CA THR A 220 12.29 -8.03 -6.32
C THR A 220 12.97 -7.60 -7.62
N VAL A 221 12.41 -6.62 -8.33
CA VAL A 221 13.00 -6.14 -9.59
C VAL A 221 14.00 -5.01 -9.37
N GLY A 222 14.07 -4.44 -8.17
CA GLY A 222 14.96 -3.33 -7.82
C GLY A 222 14.45 -1.96 -8.27
N LEU A 223 13.13 -1.76 -8.32
CA LEU A 223 12.56 -0.41 -8.46
C LEU A 223 12.81 0.40 -7.17
N PRO A 224 13.07 1.71 -7.27
CA PRO A 224 13.30 2.53 -6.09
C PRO A 224 12.04 2.64 -5.24
N SER A 225 12.19 2.57 -3.92
CA SER A 225 11.05 2.76 -3.02
C SER A 225 10.61 4.22 -3.02
N GLY A 226 9.34 4.46 -2.74
CA GLY A 226 8.76 5.80 -2.72
C GLY A 226 7.34 5.78 -2.20
N SER A 227 6.72 6.96 -2.11
CA SER A 227 5.30 7.04 -1.76
C SER A 227 4.42 6.35 -2.81
N MET A 228 3.30 5.78 -2.37
CA MET A 228 2.31 5.15 -3.27
C MET A 228 0.94 5.80 -3.06
N HIS A 229 0.22 6.03 -4.14
CA HIS A 229 -1.09 6.65 -4.16
C HIS A 229 -2.03 5.73 -4.96
N LEU A 230 -2.62 4.78 -4.25
CA LEU A 230 -3.51 3.77 -4.82
C LEU A 230 -4.97 4.13 -4.55
N ARG A 231 -5.90 3.45 -5.23
CA ARG A 231 -7.33 3.67 -5.02
C ARG A 231 -7.93 2.74 -3.96
N LEU A 232 -8.96 3.28 -3.32
CA LEU A 232 -9.95 2.51 -2.59
C LEU A 232 -10.80 1.71 -3.58
N PHE A 233 -10.48 0.44 -3.77
CA PHE A 233 -11.33 -0.44 -4.59
C PHE A 233 -12.47 -1.04 -3.77
N ARG A 234 -13.67 -1.13 -4.36
CA ARG A 234 -14.71 -2.06 -3.91
C ARG A 234 -14.99 -3.03 -5.04
N LEU A 235 -15.02 -4.34 -4.75
CA LEU A 235 -15.52 -5.34 -5.72
C LEU A 235 -16.93 -4.98 -6.25
N LYS A 236 -17.72 -4.30 -5.41
CA LYS A 236 -19.07 -3.83 -5.72
C LYS A 236 -19.11 -2.77 -6.85
N ASP A 237 -17.99 -2.07 -7.10
CA ASP A 237 -17.94 -0.97 -8.08
C ASP A 237 -17.72 -1.47 -9.53
N SER A 238 -17.40 -2.75 -9.71
CA SER A 238 -17.11 -3.35 -11.03
C SER A 238 -17.82 -4.69 -11.30
N THR A 239 -18.73 -5.12 -10.41
CA THR A 239 -19.53 -6.35 -10.57
C THR A 239 -21.04 -6.08 -10.46
N PRO A 240 -21.88 -6.93 -11.07
CA PRO A 240 -23.34 -6.90 -10.86
C PRO A 240 -23.77 -7.04 -9.38
N LEU A 241 -22.87 -7.47 -8.49
CA LEU A 241 -23.08 -7.46 -7.03
C LEU A 241 -23.24 -6.03 -6.47
N GLY A 242 -22.85 -5.02 -7.24
CA GLY A 242 -23.28 -3.62 -7.16
C GLY A 242 -24.77 -3.40 -7.01
N ARG A 243 -25.55 -4.26 -7.67
CA ARG A 243 -26.98 -4.09 -7.91
C ARG A 243 -27.83 -5.15 -7.22
N LEU A 244 -27.23 -6.02 -6.41
CA LEU A 244 -28.01 -6.85 -5.50
C LEU A 244 -28.36 -6.01 -4.26
N PRO A 245 -29.64 -5.99 -3.86
CA PRO A 245 -30.13 -5.22 -2.72
C PRO A 245 -29.39 -5.59 -1.43
#